data_AF-A0A954JUC9-F1
#
_entry.id   AF-A0A954JUC9-F1
#
_cell.length_a   1.000
_cell.length_b   1.000
_cell.length_c   1.000
_cell.angle_alpha   90.00
_cell.angle_beta   90.00
_cell.angle_gamma   90.00
#
_symmetry.space_group_name_H-M   'P 1'
#
loop_
_entity.id
_entity.type
_entity.pdbx_description
1 polymer ?
#
loop_
_entity_poly.entity_id
_entity_poly.type
_entity_poly.pdbx_seq_one_letter_code
_entity_poly.pdbx_strand_id
1 'polypeptide(L)'
;MEHLESLPESETEDHFLNWSKAILKSPLFWGTAATFGFYALIPYLPVYRSLIDRYFCSHPLEYATAGLFFIGMAIIGVKGIGMLSQKKSLSETKIDWETIGEIENLNDRIDVFSEQVDSLSSWIGETYLGKRLKDTVSYVKGRRSVQDLDEHLKYLAELAAEQMHASYSLIRTITWAVPIIGFLGTVIGITIAIANVTPDQLDTSLSEVTGGLAVAFDTTALALGLSLILVFSTFIVERMEQKQLEQIELFGIENIASCLSVSESTLSPLESAEAEAAQELVQRTEEMILRQTELWQQSLEGLRGRWSEMMERQQSNFDHTLQEGMTSTLGSHSSQLESLRNEFLTAYQATTEQIELMLTRWQDKQKESNSAFSTHLAQIWSEVHQDVISAQSRQTSQIEQATKEIAGEVRLWNQQLKDTSEVSTLQIEALNSQSENLLKIVGQEEHLVGLQKRLAENLDAIRATETFEETLHSLSAAVHLLTARSNRNHAA
;
A
#
# COMPACT_ATOMS: atom_id res chain seq x y z
N MET A 1 -22.52 53.81 -63.01
CA MET A 1 -21.20 53.21 -63.35
C MET A 1 -20.19 54.33 -63.56
N GLU A 2 -20.12 55.31 -62.66
CA GLU A 2 -19.70 55.23 -61.23
C GLU A 2 -18.18 55.14 -61.08
N HIS A 3 -17.64 56.32 -60.76
CA HIS A 3 -16.52 56.59 -59.87
C HIS A 3 -15.85 55.35 -59.23
N LEU A 4 -14.74 54.92 -59.84
CA LEU A 4 -13.62 54.37 -59.07
C LEU A 4 -12.86 55.55 -58.49
N GLU A 5 -13.27 55.96 -57.29
CA GLU A 5 -12.66 57.03 -56.53
C GLU A 5 -11.33 56.51 -55.95
N SER A 6 -10.21 56.96 -56.51
CA SER A 6 -8.88 56.66 -56.00
C SER A 6 -8.70 57.39 -54.66
N LEU A 7 -8.67 56.63 -53.57
CA LEU A 7 -8.31 57.14 -52.24
C LEU A 7 -6.95 57.87 -52.31
N PRO A 8 -6.78 59.00 -51.60
CA PRO A 8 -5.53 59.78 -51.64
C PRO A 8 -4.41 59.03 -50.91
N GLU A 9 -3.26 58.85 -51.58
CA GLU A 9 -2.11 58.10 -51.04
C GLU A 9 -1.59 58.64 -49.69
N SER A 10 -1.83 59.93 -49.39
CA SER A 10 -1.45 60.57 -48.14
C SER A 10 -2.16 60.01 -46.89
N GLU A 11 -3.45 59.66 -46.98
CA GLU A 11 -4.16 59.09 -45.82
C GLU A 11 -3.67 57.68 -45.50
N THR A 12 -3.25 56.92 -46.52
CA THR A 12 -2.67 55.59 -46.32
C THR A 12 -1.30 55.64 -45.64
N GLU A 13 -0.40 56.56 -46.04
CA GLU A 13 0.91 56.69 -45.40
C GLU A 13 0.80 57.07 -43.91
N ASP A 14 -0.02 58.06 -43.57
CA ASP A 14 -0.23 58.47 -42.17
C ASP A 14 -0.85 57.36 -41.31
N HIS A 15 -1.77 56.55 -41.88
CA HIS A 15 -2.34 55.41 -41.18
C HIS A 15 -1.28 54.32 -40.92
N PHE A 16 -0.42 53.99 -41.90
CA PHE A 16 0.70 53.06 -41.69
C PHE A 16 1.74 53.59 -40.69
N LEU A 17 2.03 54.89 -40.70
CA LEU A 17 2.96 55.52 -39.76
C LEU A 17 2.43 55.52 -38.32
N ASN A 18 1.13 55.74 -38.14
CA ASN A 18 0.48 55.68 -36.83
C ASN A 18 0.33 54.24 -36.32
N TRP A 19 -0.01 53.29 -37.19
CA TRP A 19 -0.12 51.87 -36.83
C TRP A 19 1.24 51.28 -36.41
N SER A 20 2.31 51.59 -37.14
CA SER A 20 3.68 51.17 -36.77
C SER A 20 4.14 51.79 -35.44
N LYS A 21 3.86 53.07 -35.16
CA LYS A 21 4.12 53.69 -33.84
C LYS A 21 3.31 53.04 -32.72
N ALA A 22 2.05 52.69 -32.96
CA ALA A 22 1.19 52.01 -31.99
C ALA A 22 1.72 50.60 -31.65
N ILE A 23 2.18 49.85 -32.65
CA ILE A 23 2.84 48.54 -32.44
C ILE A 23 4.16 48.71 -31.68
N LEU A 24 5.01 49.67 -32.06
CA LEU A 24 6.28 49.92 -31.35
C LEU A 24 6.05 50.27 -29.88
N LYS A 25 4.98 51.02 -29.56
CA LYS A 25 4.61 51.37 -28.16
C LYS A 25 3.83 50.25 -27.44
N SER A 26 3.41 49.16 -28.10
CA SER A 26 2.58 48.09 -27.51
C SER A 26 3.39 47.05 -26.74
N PRO A 27 3.30 46.97 -25.40
CA PRO A 27 4.09 46.02 -24.62
C PRO A 27 3.66 44.57 -24.81
N LEU A 28 2.37 44.33 -25.12
CA LEU A 28 1.83 43.00 -25.40
C LEU A 28 2.44 42.40 -26.68
N PHE A 29 2.65 43.22 -27.72
CA PHE A 29 3.32 42.78 -28.94
C PHE A 29 4.78 42.40 -28.67
N TRP A 30 5.53 43.27 -27.99
CA TRP A 30 6.93 42.98 -27.64
C TRP A 30 7.07 41.79 -26.69
N GLY A 31 6.17 41.62 -25.73
CA GLY A 31 6.16 40.47 -24.82
C GLY A 31 5.89 39.14 -25.51
N THR A 32 4.89 39.11 -26.41
CA THR A 32 4.60 37.90 -27.20
C THR A 32 5.69 37.59 -28.22
N ALA A 33 6.26 38.60 -28.88
CA ALA A 33 7.42 38.45 -29.75
C ALA A 33 8.66 37.96 -29.00
N ALA A 34 8.93 38.49 -27.80
CA ALA A 34 10.02 38.03 -26.94
C ALA A 34 9.82 36.59 -26.46
N THR A 35 8.58 36.19 -26.15
CA THR A 35 8.22 34.80 -25.81
C THR A 35 8.53 33.87 -26.99
N PHE A 36 8.06 34.20 -28.19
CA PHE A 36 8.31 33.40 -29.38
C PHE A 36 9.81 33.33 -29.73
N GLY A 37 10.51 34.46 -29.64
CA GLY A 37 11.96 34.55 -29.83
C GLY A 37 12.75 33.72 -28.82
N PHE A 38 12.34 33.70 -27.55
CA PHE A 38 12.94 32.86 -26.51
C PHE A 38 12.83 31.38 -26.87
N TYR A 39 11.61 30.89 -27.16
CA TYR A 39 11.39 29.48 -27.54
C TYR A 39 12.08 29.11 -28.85
N ALA A 40 12.15 30.01 -29.84
CA ALA A 40 12.88 29.81 -31.08
C ALA A 40 14.42 29.76 -30.89
N LEU A 41 14.96 30.32 -29.81
CA LEU A 41 16.39 30.31 -29.48
C LEU A 41 16.84 29.01 -28.78
N ILE A 42 15.94 28.30 -28.10
CA ILE A 42 16.25 27.09 -27.31
C ILE A 42 17.07 26.04 -28.09
N PRO A 43 16.78 25.71 -29.36
CA PRO A 43 17.57 24.74 -30.12
C PRO A 43 19.03 25.15 -30.37
N TYR A 44 19.33 26.45 -30.30
CA TYR A 44 20.65 27.02 -30.61
C TYR A 44 21.51 27.31 -29.37
N LEU A 45 21.00 27.06 -28.16
CA LEU A 45 21.69 27.33 -26.90
C LEU A 45 22.81 26.29 -26.64
N PRO A 46 24.09 26.69 -26.58
CA PRO A 46 25.22 25.76 -26.44
C PRO A 46 25.46 25.29 -25.00
N VAL A 47 24.86 25.95 -24.01
CA VAL A 47 25.01 25.66 -22.56
C VAL A 47 23.63 25.75 -21.91
N TYR A 48 23.42 24.98 -20.83
CA TYR A 48 22.17 24.92 -20.04
C TYR A 48 20.90 24.48 -20.77
N ARG A 49 20.98 24.08 -22.05
CA ARG A 49 19.80 23.62 -22.82
C ARG A 49 18.97 22.57 -22.07
N SER A 50 19.59 21.56 -21.45
CA SER A 50 18.87 20.53 -20.69
C SER A 50 18.13 21.04 -19.45
N LEU A 51 18.56 22.16 -18.85
CA LEU A 51 17.82 22.82 -17.77
C LEU A 51 16.67 23.67 -18.34
N ILE A 52 16.88 24.34 -19.47
CA ILE A 52 15.85 25.17 -20.11
C ILE A 52 14.73 24.27 -20.67
N ASP A 53 15.07 23.18 -21.38
CA ASP A 53 14.12 22.17 -21.84
C ASP A 53 13.33 21.57 -20.66
N ARG A 54 13.95 21.40 -19.48
CA ARG A 54 13.29 20.91 -18.26
C ARG A 54 12.34 21.94 -17.61
N TYR A 55 12.75 23.20 -17.47
CA TYR A 55 12.01 24.22 -16.72
C TYR A 55 11.03 25.06 -17.56
N PHE A 56 11.17 25.09 -18.88
CA PHE A 56 10.35 25.92 -19.75
C PHE A 56 9.52 25.13 -20.77
N CYS A 57 9.80 23.84 -20.96
CA CYS A 57 9.20 23.02 -22.01
C CYS A 57 8.50 21.74 -21.53
N SER A 58 8.53 21.42 -20.23
CA SER A 58 8.00 20.16 -19.68
C SER A 58 6.48 20.16 -19.54
N HIS A 59 5.87 21.30 -19.22
CA HIS A 59 4.44 21.39 -18.92
C HIS A 59 3.79 22.67 -19.47
N PRO A 60 2.54 22.65 -19.99
CA PRO A 60 1.86 23.82 -20.56
C PRO A 60 1.81 25.06 -19.64
N LEU A 61 1.81 24.86 -18.32
CA LEU A 61 1.84 25.97 -17.35
C LEU A 61 3.16 26.73 -17.36
N GLU A 62 4.28 26.09 -17.71
CA GLU A 62 5.59 26.74 -17.81
C GLU A 62 5.60 27.74 -18.98
N TYR A 63 5.04 27.34 -20.13
CA TYR A 63 4.83 28.22 -21.29
C TYR A 63 3.94 29.42 -20.94
N ALA A 64 2.84 29.20 -20.19
CA ALA A 64 1.97 30.28 -19.74
C ALA A 64 2.70 31.24 -18.77
N THR A 65 3.47 30.69 -17.83
CA THR A 65 4.27 31.44 -16.84
C THR A 65 5.35 32.28 -17.53
N ALA A 66 6.09 31.69 -18.47
CA ALA A 66 7.12 32.35 -19.26
C ALA A 66 6.53 33.46 -20.15
N GLY A 67 5.40 33.20 -20.82
CA GLY A 67 4.71 34.20 -21.64
C GLY A 67 4.26 35.41 -20.83
N LEU A 68 3.65 35.18 -19.66
CA LEU A 68 3.29 36.24 -18.72
C LEU A 68 4.51 37.01 -18.21
N PHE A 69 5.61 36.32 -17.92
CA PHE A 69 6.88 36.95 -17.52
C PHE A 69 7.43 37.88 -18.61
N PHE A 70 7.53 37.43 -19.87
CA PHE A 70 8.02 38.26 -20.97
C PHE A 70 7.11 39.45 -21.28
N ILE A 71 5.78 39.28 -21.18
CA ILE A 71 4.83 40.40 -21.28
C ILE A 71 5.05 41.40 -20.13
N GLY A 72 5.24 40.92 -18.90
CA GLY A 72 5.53 41.78 -17.76
C GLY A 72 6.84 42.56 -17.92
N MET A 73 7.91 41.88 -18.33
CA MET A 73 9.20 42.51 -18.62
C MET A 73 9.12 43.51 -19.78
N ALA A 74 8.29 43.27 -20.79
CA ALA A 74 8.06 44.22 -21.87
C ALA A 74 7.31 45.48 -21.40
N ILE A 75 6.30 45.34 -20.51
CA ILE A 75 5.59 46.49 -19.90
C ILE A 75 6.58 47.37 -19.12
N ILE A 76 7.40 46.75 -18.27
CA ILE A 76 8.41 47.44 -17.47
C ILE A 76 9.51 48.06 -18.35
N GLY A 77 9.93 47.37 -19.41
CA GLY A 77 10.91 47.88 -20.38
C GLY A 77 10.42 49.11 -21.14
N VAL A 78 9.19 49.08 -21.68
CA VAL A 78 8.59 50.23 -22.38
C VAL A 78 8.45 51.44 -21.44
N LYS A 79 7.99 51.23 -20.20
CA LYS A 79 7.95 52.28 -19.17
C LYS A 79 9.35 52.85 -18.87
N GLY A 80 10.32 51.99 -18.60
CA GLY A 80 11.70 52.39 -18.30
C GLY A 80 12.37 53.19 -19.43
N ILE A 81 12.07 52.87 -20.70
CA ILE A 81 12.53 53.66 -21.86
C ILE A 81 11.81 55.00 -21.91
N GLY A 82 10.48 55.04 -21.73
CA GLY A 82 9.70 56.28 -21.71
C GLY A 82 10.16 57.28 -20.64
N MET A 83 10.60 56.78 -19.50
CA MET A 83 11.17 57.57 -18.39
C MET A 83 12.48 58.29 -18.73
N LEU A 84 13.23 57.84 -19.75
CA LEU A 84 14.39 58.59 -20.26
C LEU A 84 13.93 59.87 -20.98
N SER A 85 12.82 59.80 -21.72
CA SER A 85 12.20 60.95 -22.38
C SER A 85 11.60 61.94 -21.38
N GLN A 86 10.97 61.44 -20.31
CA GLN A 86 10.44 62.28 -19.23
C GLN A 86 11.54 63.05 -18.51
N LYS A 87 12.63 62.36 -18.11
CA LYS A 87 13.81 63.02 -17.52
C LYS A 87 14.43 64.06 -18.46
N LYS A 88 14.47 63.79 -19.76
CA LYS A 88 14.97 64.74 -20.78
C LYS A 88 14.09 65.99 -20.91
N SER A 89 12.77 65.85 -20.79
CA SER A 89 11.85 67.00 -20.88
C SER A 89 12.07 68.05 -19.78
N LEU A 90 12.39 67.64 -18.55
CA LEU A 90 12.76 68.58 -17.47
C LEU A 90 13.99 69.43 -17.82
N SER A 91 14.99 68.87 -18.52
CA SER A 91 16.21 69.60 -18.92
C SER A 91 16.11 70.37 -20.24
N GLU A 92 15.17 70.02 -21.12
CA GLU A 92 15.03 70.64 -22.46
C GLU A 92 13.81 71.57 -22.60
N THR A 93 12.95 71.66 -21.56
CA THR A 93 11.86 72.65 -21.51
C THR A 93 12.44 74.04 -21.32
N LYS A 94 12.59 74.77 -22.43
CA LYS A 94 13.03 76.17 -22.46
C LYS A 94 11.81 77.09 -22.42
N ILE A 95 11.28 77.30 -21.22
CA ILE A 95 10.35 78.39 -20.92
C ILE A 95 11.17 79.51 -20.28
N ASP A 96 10.95 80.74 -20.73
CA ASP A 96 11.61 81.93 -20.21
C ASP A 96 10.81 82.50 -19.03
N TRP A 97 11.01 81.89 -17.87
CA TRP A 97 10.31 82.23 -16.63
C TRP A 97 10.64 83.64 -16.12
N GLU A 98 11.83 84.17 -16.44
CA GLU A 98 12.23 85.54 -16.08
C GLU A 98 11.39 86.55 -16.90
N THR A 99 11.39 86.42 -18.23
CA THR A 99 10.62 87.32 -19.12
C THR A 99 9.11 87.27 -18.84
N ILE A 100 8.54 86.11 -18.47
CA ILE A 100 7.12 86.02 -18.08
C ILE A 100 6.87 86.68 -16.72
N GLY A 101 7.81 86.56 -15.78
CA GLY A 101 7.69 87.13 -14.43
C GLY A 101 7.76 88.66 -14.39
N GLU A 102 8.47 89.30 -15.33
CA GLU A 102 8.61 90.77 -15.40
C GLU A 102 7.37 91.51 -15.93
N ILE A 103 6.41 90.82 -16.56
CA ILE A 103 5.22 91.46 -17.13
C ILE A 103 4.24 91.85 -16.00
N GLU A 104 3.93 93.13 -15.84
CA GLU A 104 3.03 93.61 -14.77
C GLU A 104 1.58 93.12 -14.94
N ASN A 105 1.05 93.13 -16.17
CA ASN A 105 -0.34 92.77 -16.44
C ASN A 105 -0.55 91.25 -16.46
N LEU A 106 -1.39 90.75 -15.55
CA LEU A 106 -1.71 89.33 -15.44
C LEU A 106 -2.23 88.72 -16.75
N ASN A 107 -3.05 89.43 -17.51
CA ASN A 107 -3.60 88.88 -18.75
C ASN A 107 -2.53 88.69 -19.84
N ASP A 108 -1.58 89.61 -19.92
CA ASP A 108 -0.47 89.56 -20.88
C ASP A 108 0.53 88.46 -20.48
N ARG A 109 0.81 88.27 -19.16
CA ARG A 109 1.58 87.11 -18.65
C ARG A 109 0.98 85.79 -19.11
N ILE A 110 -0.34 85.64 -18.96
CA ILE A 110 -1.06 84.40 -19.28
C ILE A 110 -1.00 84.10 -20.78
N ASP A 111 -1.17 85.12 -21.63
CA ASP A 111 -1.10 84.93 -23.08
C ASP A 111 0.33 84.61 -23.56
N VAL A 112 1.37 85.26 -23.02
CA VAL A 112 2.78 84.92 -23.32
C VAL A 112 3.15 83.52 -22.82
N PHE A 113 2.72 83.15 -21.60
CA PHE A 113 2.93 81.79 -21.09
C PHE A 113 2.23 80.73 -21.94
N SER A 114 1.01 81.01 -22.43
CA SER A 114 0.32 80.14 -23.37
C SER A 114 1.09 79.99 -24.68
N GLU A 115 1.57 81.10 -25.27
CA GLU A 115 2.31 81.06 -26.52
C GLU A 115 3.62 80.27 -26.38
N GLN A 116 4.37 80.44 -25.28
CA GLN A 116 5.56 79.65 -25.02
C GLN A 116 5.25 78.16 -24.87
N VAL A 117 4.21 77.79 -24.13
CA VAL A 117 3.80 76.38 -23.95
C VAL A 117 3.29 75.76 -25.26
N ASP A 118 2.52 76.50 -26.06
CA ASP A 118 2.04 76.04 -27.38
C ASP A 118 3.20 75.94 -28.41
N SER A 119 4.29 76.69 -28.22
CA SER A 119 5.52 76.59 -29.04
C SER A 119 6.43 75.39 -28.71
N LEU A 120 6.17 74.67 -27.61
CA LEU A 120 6.98 73.52 -27.22
C LEU A 120 6.88 72.39 -28.25
N SER A 121 8.00 71.72 -28.49
CA SER A 121 8.06 70.61 -29.44
C SER A 121 7.11 69.46 -29.08
N SER A 122 6.47 68.87 -30.08
CA SER A 122 5.39 67.88 -29.92
C SER A 122 5.69 66.68 -29.02
N TRP A 123 6.96 66.25 -28.92
CA TRP A 123 7.35 65.15 -28.03
C TRP A 123 7.30 65.53 -26.53
N ILE A 124 7.46 66.81 -26.18
CA ILE A 124 7.29 67.30 -24.80
C ILE A 124 5.81 67.26 -24.42
N GLY A 125 4.91 67.57 -25.35
CA GLY A 125 3.46 67.48 -25.12
C GLY A 125 2.93 66.09 -24.77
N GLU A 126 3.65 65.01 -25.12
CA GLU A 126 3.30 63.65 -24.69
C GLU A 126 3.72 63.34 -23.23
N THR A 127 4.63 64.12 -22.62
CA THR A 127 5.15 63.87 -21.26
C THR A 127 4.22 64.39 -20.16
N TYR A 128 4.42 63.90 -18.94
CA TYR A 128 3.70 64.40 -17.76
C TYR A 128 3.87 65.92 -17.56
N LEU A 129 5.08 66.45 -17.79
CA LEU A 129 5.37 67.88 -17.69
C LEU A 129 4.62 68.69 -18.77
N GLY A 130 4.70 68.26 -20.04
CA GLY A 130 4.03 68.98 -21.13
C GLY A 130 2.50 69.01 -21.01
N LYS A 131 1.90 67.90 -20.57
CA LYS A 131 0.46 67.85 -20.23
C LYS A 131 0.13 68.81 -19.10
N ARG A 132 0.84 68.72 -17.96
CA ARG A 132 0.64 69.58 -16.79
C ARG A 132 0.74 71.07 -17.14
N LEU A 133 1.73 71.46 -17.94
CA LEU A 133 1.88 72.82 -18.46
C LEU A 133 0.65 73.25 -19.30
N LYS A 134 0.24 72.42 -20.25
CA LYS A 134 -0.90 72.71 -21.13
C LYS A 134 -2.24 72.78 -20.38
N ASP A 135 -2.45 71.90 -19.41
CA ASP A 135 -3.66 71.87 -18.58
C ASP A 135 -3.71 73.13 -17.68
N THR A 136 -2.57 73.50 -17.07
CA THR A 136 -2.45 74.73 -16.28
C THR A 136 -2.70 75.99 -17.14
N VAL A 137 -2.07 76.09 -18.32
CA VAL A 137 -2.32 77.19 -19.28
C VAL A 137 -3.81 77.26 -19.62
N SER A 138 -4.43 76.12 -19.93
CA SER A 138 -5.85 76.07 -20.32
C SER A 138 -6.78 76.54 -19.19
N TYR A 139 -6.48 76.16 -17.94
CA TYR A 139 -7.21 76.60 -16.75
C TYR A 139 -7.12 78.12 -16.54
N VAL A 140 -5.90 78.66 -16.50
CA VAL A 140 -5.65 80.08 -16.21
C VAL A 140 -6.13 80.97 -17.37
N LYS A 141 -5.93 80.56 -18.62
CA LYS A 141 -6.42 81.27 -19.83
C LYS A 141 -7.95 81.30 -19.92
N GLY A 142 -8.61 80.22 -19.49
CA GLY A 142 -10.07 80.14 -19.44
C GLY A 142 -10.70 81.01 -18.35
N ARG A 143 -10.07 81.11 -17.18
CA ARG A 143 -10.54 81.95 -16.06
C ARG A 143 -10.10 83.41 -16.13
N ARG A 144 -9.00 83.72 -16.82
CA ARG A 144 -8.32 85.04 -16.80
C ARG A 144 -8.00 85.49 -15.35
N SER A 145 -7.67 84.52 -14.50
CA SER A 145 -7.35 84.69 -13.08
C SER A 145 -6.47 83.53 -12.61
N VAL A 146 -5.59 83.80 -11.65
CA VAL A 146 -4.74 82.82 -10.96
C VAL A 146 -5.30 82.40 -9.59
N GLN A 147 -6.51 82.84 -9.26
CA GLN A 147 -7.23 82.39 -8.08
C GLN A 147 -7.40 80.85 -8.10
N ASP A 148 -7.13 80.22 -6.96
CA ASP A 148 -7.10 78.76 -6.76
C ASP A 148 -6.06 78.00 -7.62
N LEU A 149 -5.04 78.68 -8.18
CA LEU A 149 -4.00 78.02 -8.99
C LEU A 149 -3.25 76.94 -8.20
N ASP A 150 -2.90 77.18 -6.94
CA ASP A 150 -2.22 76.19 -6.10
C ASP A 150 -3.07 74.95 -5.81
N GLU A 151 -4.39 75.12 -5.65
CA GLU A 151 -5.32 74.00 -5.49
C GLU A 151 -5.46 73.22 -6.79
N HIS A 152 -5.52 73.92 -7.94
CA HIS A 152 -5.54 73.27 -9.25
C HIS A 152 -4.23 72.51 -9.55
N LEU A 153 -3.07 73.06 -9.19
CA LEU A 153 -1.77 72.39 -9.32
C LEU A 153 -1.66 71.14 -8.45
N LYS A 154 -2.24 71.15 -7.24
CA LYS A 154 -2.36 69.96 -6.38
C LYS A 154 -3.28 68.91 -7.00
N TYR A 155 -4.48 69.31 -7.46
CA TYR A 155 -5.40 68.42 -8.17
C TYR A 155 -4.75 67.75 -9.39
N LEU A 156 -3.99 68.50 -10.20
CA LEU A 156 -3.23 67.95 -11.33
C LEU A 156 -2.10 67.00 -10.90
N ALA A 157 -1.54 67.15 -9.69
CA ALA A 157 -0.51 66.25 -9.16
C ALA A 157 -1.15 64.92 -8.69
N GLU A 158 -2.24 65.00 -7.93
CA GLU A 158 -3.03 63.84 -7.49
C GLU A 158 -3.55 63.03 -8.69
N LEU A 159 -4.14 63.70 -9.68
CA LEU A 159 -4.62 63.06 -10.91
C LEU A 159 -3.48 62.37 -11.70
N ALA A 160 -2.30 62.96 -11.75
CA ALA A 160 -1.14 62.35 -12.40
C ALA A 160 -0.60 61.13 -11.62
N ALA A 161 -0.63 61.18 -10.28
CA ALA A 161 -0.26 60.06 -9.43
C ALA A 161 -1.26 58.88 -9.56
N GLU A 162 -2.56 59.18 -9.62
CA GLU A 162 -3.60 58.16 -9.86
C GLU A 162 -3.45 57.53 -11.25
N GLN A 163 -3.24 58.33 -12.31
CA GLN A 163 -2.97 57.82 -13.65
C GLN A 163 -1.69 56.95 -13.70
N MET A 164 -0.63 57.36 -13.01
CA MET A 164 0.59 56.56 -12.87
C MET A 164 0.25 55.22 -12.20
N HIS A 165 -0.42 55.19 -11.06
CA HIS A 165 -0.81 53.94 -10.39
C HIS A 165 -1.71 53.05 -11.24
N ALA A 166 -2.70 53.63 -11.92
CA ALA A 166 -3.59 52.90 -12.85
C ALA A 166 -2.80 52.23 -13.99
N SER A 167 -1.73 52.87 -14.48
CA SER A 167 -0.86 52.30 -15.52
C SER A 167 -0.07 51.07 -15.08
N TYR A 168 0.06 50.81 -13.77
CA TYR A 168 0.68 49.59 -13.22
C TYR A 168 -0.34 48.45 -12.96
N SER A 169 -1.63 48.65 -13.21
CA SER A 169 -2.68 47.64 -12.98
C SER A 169 -2.43 46.30 -13.69
N LEU A 170 -2.09 46.34 -14.98
CA LEU A 170 -1.85 45.14 -15.78
C LEU A 170 -0.63 44.35 -15.30
N ILE A 171 0.50 45.02 -15.06
CA ILE A 171 1.71 44.36 -14.54
C ILE A 171 1.44 43.79 -13.13
N ARG A 172 0.74 44.50 -12.25
CA ARG A 172 0.35 44.02 -10.92
C ARG A 172 -0.52 42.76 -10.99
N THR A 173 -1.44 42.70 -11.95
CA THR A 173 -2.26 41.50 -12.24
C THR A 173 -1.38 40.33 -12.70
N ILE A 174 -0.40 40.57 -13.58
CA ILE A 174 0.59 39.56 -14.00
C ILE A 174 1.43 39.07 -12.81
N THR A 175 1.91 39.99 -11.97
CA THR A 175 2.68 39.68 -10.75
C THR A 175 1.89 38.78 -9.79
N TRP A 176 0.58 38.98 -9.67
CA TRP A 176 -0.31 38.12 -8.89
C TRP A 176 -0.59 36.77 -9.56
N ALA A 177 -0.77 36.75 -10.89
CA ALA A 177 -1.10 35.54 -11.64
C ALA A 177 0.04 34.52 -11.70
N VAL A 178 1.29 34.97 -11.83
CA VAL A 178 2.46 34.09 -11.99
C VAL A 178 2.63 33.10 -10.82
N PRO A 179 2.64 33.52 -9.53
CA PRO A 179 2.67 32.59 -8.39
C PRO A 179 1.46 31.65 -8.31
N ILE A 180 0.26 32.12 -8.68
CA ILE A 180 -0.96 31.31 -8.68
C ILE A 180 -0.87 30.19 -9.72
N ILE A 181 -0.30 30.47 -10.89
CA ILE A 181 -0.05 29.47 -11.94
C ILE A 181 1.03 28.46 -11.49
N GLY A 182 2.06 28.91 -10.76
CA GLY A 182 3.03 28.01 -10.11
C GLY A 182 2.37 27.07 -9.10
N PHE A 183 1.53 27.61 -8.22
CA PHE A 183 0.77 26.81 -7.26
C PHE A 183 -0.18 25.81 -7.96
N LEU A 184 -0.87 26.23 -9.01
CA LEU A 184 -1.68 25.33 -9.86
C LEU A 184 -0.83 24.20 -10.46
N GLY A 185 0.44 24.48 -10.78
CA GLY A 185 1.44 23.48 -11.15
C GLY A 185 1.69 22.43 -10.07
N THR A 186 1.82 22.82 -8.80
CA THR A 186 1.90 21.84 -7.69
C THR A 186 0.67 20.94 -7.63
N VAL A 187 -0.52 21.54 -7.70
CA VAL A 187 -1.79 20.83 -7.54
C VAL A 187 -1.96 19.80 -8.65
N ILE A 188 -1.66 20.17 -9.90
CA ILE A 188 -1.74 19.27 -11.05
C ILE A 188 -0.67 18.17 -10.98
N GLY A 189 0.60 18.51 -10.71
CA GLY A 189 1.67 17.52 -10.63
C GLY A 189 1.49 16.51 -9.50
N ILE A 190 1.02 16.95 -8.32
CA ILE A 190 0.67 16.06 -7.19
C ILE A 190 -0.56 15.21 -7.54
N THR A 191 -1.57 15.77 -8.21
CA THR A 191 -2.75 15.00 -8.64
C THR A 191 -2.38 13.89 -9.62
N ILE A 192 -1.50 14.18 -10.59
CA ILE A 192 -0.96 13.17 -11.54
C ILE A 192 -0.16 12.12 -10.78
N ALA A 193 0.72 12.53 -9.85
CA ALA A 193 1.51 11.60 -9.06
C ALA A 193 0.65 10.64 -8.24
N ILE A 194 -0.43 11.12 -7.61
CA ILE A 194 -1.36 10.29 -6.83
C ILE A 194 -2.21 9.39 -7.73
N ALA A 195 -2.70 9.90 -8.86
CA ALA A 195 -3.57 9.15 -9.77
C ALA A 195 -2.91 7.88 -10.35
N ASN A 196 -1.58 7.87 -10.46
CA ASN A 196 -0.82 6.76 -11.01
C ASN A 196 -0.34 5.73 -9.95
N VAL A 197 -0.66 5.92 -8.66
CA VAL A 197 -0.34 4.95 -7.60
C VAL A 197 -1.28 3.74 -7.69
N THR A 198 -0.82 2.66 -8.31
CA THR A 198 -1.54 1.38 -8.36
C THR A 198 -0.92 0.40 -7.35
N PRO A 199 -1.66 -0.08 -6.32
CA PRO A 199 -1.11 -0.93 -5.26
C PRO A 199 -0.41 -2.19 -5.76
N ASP A 200 -0.90 -2.76 -6.87
CA ASP A 200 -0.41 -4.02 -7.43
C ASP A 200 0.84 -3.86 -8.32
N GLN A 201 1.29 -2.62 -8.59
CA GLN A 201 2.41 -2.31 -9.50
C GLN A 201 3.33 -1.20 -8.94
N LEU A 202 3.64 -1.26 -7.65
CA LEU A 202 4.46 -0.25 -6.95
C LEU A 202 5.80 0.04 -7.67
N ASP A 203 6.56 -0.98 -8.07
CA ASP A 203 7.86 -0.79 -8.73
C ASP A 203 7.78 -0.05 -10.08
N THR A 204 6.65 -0.13 -10.79
CA THR A 204 6.44 0.59 -12.06
C THR A 204 5.89 1.99 -11.82
N SER A 205 4.91 2.12 -10.93
CA SER A 205 4.28 3.41 -10.58
C SER A 205 5.24 4.42 -9.93
N LEU A 206 6.30 3.97 -9.24
CA LEU A 206 7.31 4.87 -8.66
C LEU A 206 7.93 5.84 -9.68
N SER A 207 8.15 5.41 -10.93
CA SER A 207 8.70 6.30 -11.97
C SER A 207 7.69 7.37 -12.41
N GLU A 208 6.39 7.05 -12.41
CA GLU A 208 5.34 7.99 -12.80
C GLU A 208 5.03 8.97 -11.66
N VAL A 209 5.01 8.48 -10.41
CA VAL A 209 4.90 9.29 -9.19
C VAL A 209 6.03 10.32 -9.12
N THR A 210 7.28 9.90 -9.35
CA THR A 210 8.44 10.82 -9.34
C THR A 210 8.39 11.82 -10.50
N GLY A 211 7.85 11.44 -11.67
CA GLY A 211 7.58 12.36 -12.77
C GLY A 211 6.56 13.45 -12.42
N GLY A 212 5.41 13.07 -11.86
CA GLY A 212 4.38 14.04 -11.42
C GLY A 212 4.88 15.00 -10.34
N LEU A 213 5.65 14.48 -9.36
CA LEU A 213 6.30 15.31 -8.34
C LEU A 213 7.37 16.24 -8.92
N ALA A 214 8.16 15.79 -9.90
CA ALA A 214 9.13 16.66 -10.57
C ALA A 214 8.44 17.86 -11.26
N VAL A 215 7.36 17.62 -12.01
CA VAL A 215 6.56 18.69 -12.63
C VAL A 215 5.97 19.64 -11.57
N ALA A 216 5.46 19.13 -10.44
CA ALA A 216 4.95 19.95 -9.35
C ALA A 216 6.02 20.91 -8.77
N PHE A 217 7.23 20.41 -8.53
CA PHE A 217 8.31 21.24 -7.98
C PHE A 217 8.90 22.19 -9.02
N ASP A 218 9.10 21.74 -10.26
CA ASP A 218 9.77 22.53 -11.29
C ASP A 218 8.93 23.71 -11.77
N THR A 219 7.62 23.50 -12.00
CA THR A 219 6.66 24.57 -12.33
C THR A 219 6.63 25.67 -11.25
N THR A 220 6.74 25.28 -9.99
CA THR A 220 6.72 26.20 -8.84
C THR A 220 8.03 26.96 -8.70
N ALA A 221 9.16 26.27 -8.82
CA ALA A 221 10.49 26.88 -8.76
C ALA A 221 10.65 27.93 -9.88
N LEU A 222 10.20 27.60 -11.10
CA LEU A 222 10.14 28.54 -12.22
C LEU A 222 9.27 29.75 -11.89
N ALA A 223 8.02 29.52 -11.49
CA ALA A 223 7.06 30.60 -11.24
C ALA A 223 7.54 31.57 -10.15
N LEU A 224 8.07 31.05 -9.04
CA LEU A 224 8.63 31.90 -7.97
C LEU A 224 9.88 32.65 -8.43
N GLY A 225 10.78 32.02 -9.19
CA GLY A 225 11.98 32.66 -9.73
C GLY A 225 11.65 33.81 -10.70
N LEU A 226 10.76 33.57 -11.66
CA LEU A 226 10.29 34.57 -12.61
C LEU A 226 9.49 35.68 -11.91
N SER A 227 8.63 35.33 -10.94
CA SER A 227 7.88 36.29 -10.14
C SER A 227 8.80 37.21 -9.35
N LEU A 228 9.87 36.70 -8.75
CA LEU A 228 10.81 37.51 -7.96
C LEU A 228 11.49 38.59 -8.83
N ILE A 229 11.95 38.20 -10.02
CA ILE A 229 12.56 39.12 -11.00
C ILE A 229 11.54 40.20 -11.42
N LEU A 230 10.29 39.79 -11.68
CA LEU A 230 9.23 40.67 -12.15
C LEU A 230 8.75 41.65 -11.06
N VAL A 231 8.60 41.19 -9.81
CA VAL A 231 8.33 42.05 -8.63
C VAL A 231 9.43 43.10 -8.47
N PHE A 232 10.70 42.67 -8.47
CA PHE A 232 11.84 43.56 -8.23
C PHE A 232 12.01 44.59 -9.36
N SER A 233 11.83 44.16 -10.62
CA SER A 233 11.87 45.05 -11.79
C SER A 233 10.73 46.07 -11.76
N THR A 234 9.52 45.65 -11.36
CA THR A 234 8.37 46.54 -11.19
C THR A 234 8.63 47.58 -10.10
N PHE A 235 9.12 47.14 -8.93
CA PHE A 235 9.45 48.03 -7.81
C PHE A 235 10.48 49.12 -8.17
N ILE A 236 11.55 48.76 -8.89
CA ILE A 236 12.56 49.72 -9.33
C ILE A 236 11.95 50.79 -10.23
N VAL A 237 11.20 50.37 -11.26
CA VAL A 237 10.65 51.30 -12.26
C VAL A 237 9.50 52.14 -11.67
N GLU A 238 8.60 51.57 -10.87
CA GLU A 238 7.55 52.31 -10.16
C GLU A 238 8.15 53.36 -9.21
N ARG A 239 9.17 53.01 -8.43
CA ARG A 239 9.85 53.97 -7.53
C ARG A 239 10.64 55.04 -8.28
N MET A 240 11.21 54.73 -9.43
CA MET A 240 11.88 55.72 -10.28
C MET A 240 10.87 56.64 -10.99
N GLU A 241 9.68 56.17 -11.35
CA GLU A 241 8.62 56.97 -12.00
C GLU A 241 7.97 57.91 -10.98
N GLN A 242 7.67 57.42 -9.77
CA GLN A 242 7.24 58.25 -8.62
C GLN A 242 8.19 59.42 -8.36
N LYS A 243 9.50 59.15 -8.33
CA LYS A 243 10.51 60.21 -8.11
C LYS A 243 10.57 61.23 -9.25
N GLN A 244 10.27 60.84 -10.49
CA GLN A 244 10.18 61.81 -11.59
C GLN A 244 8.90 62.66 -11.49
N LEU A 245 7.79 62.07 -11.04
CA LEU A 245 6.56 62.81 -10.81
C LEU A 245 6.72 63.85 -9.69
N GLU A 246 7.37 63.49 -8.58
CA GLU A 246 7.78 64.40 -7.49
C GLU A 246 8.66 65.56 -8.02
N GLN A 247 9.61 65.28 -8.91
CA GLN A 247 10.44 66.33 -9.54
C GLN A 247 9.63 67.27 -10.44
N ILE A 248 8.61 66.77 -11.14
CA ILE A 248 7.71 67.57 -11.98
C ILE A 248 6.76 68.42 -11.10
N GLU A 249 6.35 67.91 -9.94
CA GLU A 249 5.56 68.64 -8.96
C GLU A 249 6.36 69.81 -8.37
N LEU A 250 7.58 69.55 -7.87
CA LEU A 250 8.49 70.58 -7.37
C LEU A 250 8.80 71.63 -8.44
N PHE A 251 9.11 71.22 -9.67
CA PHE A 251 9.30 72.13 -10.80
C PHE A 251 8.07 73.02 -11.03
N GLY A 252 6.86 72.46 -10.92
CA GLY A 252 5.61 73.20 -11.06
C GLY A 252 5.40 74.23 -9.94
N ILE A 253 5.71 73.89 -8.69
CA ILE A 253 5.60 74.82 -7.56
C ILE A 253 6.67 75.92 -7.67
N GLU A 254 7.93 75.55 -7.93
CA GLU A 254 9.05 76.49 -8.00
C GLU A 254 8.95 77.47 -9.17
N ASN A 255 8.42 77.07 -10.32
CA ASN A 255 8.40 77.88 -11.55
C ASN A 255 6.99 78.35 -11.94
N ILE A 256 5.99 77.48 -11.98
CA ILE A 256 4.64 77.87 -12.47
C ILE A 256 3.91 78.73 -11.45
N ALA A 257 3.89 78.32 -10.17
CA ALA A 257 3.20 79.08 -9.14
C ALA A 257 3.89 80.43 -8.86
N SER A 258 5.23 80.44 -8.78
CA SER A 258 6.00 81.68 -8.59
C SER A 258 5.83 82.66 -9.77
N CYS A 259 5.96 82.18 -11.01
CA CYS A 259 5.86 82.99 -12.23
C CYS A 259 4.44 83.51 -12.53
N LEU A 260 3.41 82.94 -11.91
CA LEU A 260 2.02 83.40 -12.02
C LEU A 260 1.48 84.08 -10.75
N SER A 261 2.20 84.01 -9.62
CA SER A 261 1.84 84.73 -8.41
C SER A 261 1.88 86.24 -8.62
N VAL A 262 0.88 86.95 -8.07
CA VAL A 262 0.88 88.41 -8.01
C VAL A 262 1.44 88.78 -6.65
N SER A 263 2.53 89.57 -6.62
CA SER A 263 3.01 90.15 -5.37
C SER A 263 1.89 91.02 -4.79
N GLU A 264 1.45 90.74 -3.56
CA GLU A 264 0.32 91.41 -2.90
C GLU A 264 0.60 92.90 -2.63
N SER A 265 0.44 93.73 -3.67
CA SER A 265 0.35 95.18 -3.52
C SER A 265 -1.12 95.58 -3.59
N THR A 266 -1.63 96.09 -2.46
CA THR A 266 -3.00 96.59 -2.21
C THR A 266 -4.10 95.54 -2.00
N LEU A 267 -3.96 94.75 -0.92
CA LEU A 267 -5.14 94.28 -0.18
C LEU A 267 -5.92 95.50 0.36
N SER A 268 -7.23 95.48 0.21
CA SER A 268 -8.17 96.44 0.79
C SER A 268 -8.20 96.32 2.32
N PRO A 269 -8.46 97.41 3.08
CA PRO A 269 -8.65 97.34 4.53
C PRO A 269 -9.74 96.37 5.00
N LEU A 270 -10.66 95.99 4.10
CA LEU A 270 -11.67 94.97 4.34
C LEU A 270 -11.09 93.55 4.20
N GLU A 271 -10.28 93.30 3.19
CA GLU A 271 -9.65 92.00 2.91
C GLU A 271 -8.60 91.66 3.97
N SER A 272 -7.87 92.65 4.50
CA SER A 272 -6.99 92.44 5.66
C SER A 272 -7.76 92.07 6.93
N ALA A 273 -8.97 92.59 7.12
CA ALA A 273 -9.82 92.26 8.27
C ALA A 273 -10.49 90.88 8.11
N GLU A 274 -10.85 90.49 6.89
CA GLU A 274 -11.29 89.12 6.58
C GLU A 274 -10.14 88.11 6.74
N ALA A 275 -8.92 88.45 6.32
CA ALA A 275 -7.73 87.62 6.52
C ALA A 275 -7.40 87.44 8.02
N GLU A 276 -7.44 88.51 8.81
CA GLU A 276 -7.23 88.46 10.27
C GLU A 276 -8.30 87.60 10.97
N ALA A 277 -9.58 87.78 10.61
CA ALA A 277 -10.68 86.97 11.14
C ALA A 277 -10.60 85.50 10.71
N ALA A 278 -10.16 85.22 9.47
CA ALA A 278 -9.89 83.87 8.99
C ALA A 278 -8.71 83.22 9.74
N GLN A 279 -7.65 83.98 10.02
CA GLN A 279 -6.51 83.51 10.82
C GLN A 279 -6.91 83.17 12.26
N GLU A 280 -7.72 84.00 12.94
CA GLU A 280 -8.23 83.63 14.26
C GLU A 280 -9.14 82.39 14.18
N LEU A 281 -10.00 82.26 13.17
CA LEU A 281 -10.82 81.04 12.97
C LEU A 281 -9.98 79.78 12.76
N VAL A 282 -8.92 79.86 11.96
CA VAL A 282 -7.95 78.76 11.75
C VAL A 282 -7.27 78.40 13.07
N GLN A 283 -6.79 79.39 13.83
CA GLN A 283 -6.13 79.16 15.12
C GLN A 283 -7.08 78.55 16.16
N ARG A 284 -8.34 78.99 16.21
CA ARG A 284 -9.40 78.41 17.06
C ARG A 284 -9.75 76.97 16.67
N THR A 285 -9.77 76.68 15.37
CA THR A 285 -9.99 75.30 14.90
C THR A 285 -8.79 74.41 15.15
N GLU A 286 -7.56 74.92 15.08
CA GLU A 286 -6.35 74.20 15.50
C GLU A 286 -6.39 73.87 17.00
N GLU A 287 -6.67 74.86 17.87
CA GLU A 287 -6.89 74.63 19.32
C GLU A 287 -7.96 73.55 19.57
N MET A 288 -9.09 73.61 18.84
CA MET A 288 -10.18 72.64 18.95
C MET A 288 -9.78 71.23 18.46
N ILE A 289 -9.04 71.12 17.37
CA ILE A 289 -8.56 69.85 16.80
C ILE A 289 -7.52 69.21 17.74
N LEU A 290 -6.61 69.99 18.32
CA LEU A 290 -5.67 69.52 19.34
C LEU A 290 -6.41 69.02 20.58
N ARG A 291 -7.39 69.78 21.07
CA ARG A 291 -8.24 69.41 22.21
C ARG A 291 -9.07 68.16 21.95
N GLN A 292 -9.60 68.02 20.75
CA GLN A 292 -10.33 66.83 20.31
C GLN A 292 -9.38 65.63 20.24
N THR A 293 -8.19 65.78 19.66
CA THR A 293 -7.17 64.73 19.57
C THR A 293 -6.75 64.22 20.95
N GLU A 294 -6.55 65.12 21.92
CA GLU A 294 -6.29 64.80 23.33
C GLU A 294 -7.42 63.92 23.93
N LEU A 295 -8.68 64.30 23.74
CA LEU A 295 -9.85 63.54 24.21
C LEU A 295 -9.99 62.18 23.52
N TRP A 296 -9.71 62.10 22.22
CA TRP A 296 -9.70 60.84 21.47
C TRP A 296 -8.59 59.91 21.95
N GLN A 297 -7.40 60.43 22.24
CA GLN A 297 -6.28 59.66 22.79
C GLN A 297 -6.61 59.11 24.20
N GLN A 298 -7.22 59.93 25.07
CA GLN A 298 -7.70 59.48 26.39
C GLN A 298 -8.77 58.38 26.27
N SER A 299 -9.72 58.54 25.33
CA SER A 299 -10.77 57.55 25.07
C SER A 299 -10.21 56.22 24.54
N LEU A 300 -9.24 56.28 23.62
CA LEU A 300 -8.54 55.12 23.07
C LEU A 300 -7.73 54.38 24.14
N GLU A 301 -7.01 55.09 25.02
CA GLU A 301 -6.28 54.46 26.11
C GLU A 301 -7.24 53.84 27.14
N GLY A 302 -8.37 54.49 27.43
CA GLY A 302 -9.45 53.92 28.26
C GLY A 302 -10.18 52.72 27.62
N LEU A 303 -10.23 52.64 26.29
CA LEU A 303 -10.68 51.44 25.56
C LEU A 303 -9.63 50.33 25.64
N ARG A 304 -8.35 50.66 25.44
CA ARG A 304 -7.22 49.72 25.51
C ARG A 304 -7.11 49.08 26.89
N GLY A 305 -7.22 49.86 27.96
CA GLY A 305 -7.22 49.35 29.34
C GLY A 305 -8.34 48.34 29.58
N ARG A 306 -9.59 48.71 29.24
CA ARG A 306 -10.76 47.81 29.37
C ARG A 306 -10.65 46.56 28.50
N TRP A 307 -10.07 46.67 27.31
CA TRP A 307 -9.80 45.52 26.44
C TRP A 307 -8.76 44.58 27.04
N SER A 308 -7.68 45.13 27.61
CA SER A 308 -6.65 44.33 28.30
C SER A 308 -7.24 43.58 29.49
N GLU A 309 -8.02 44.26 30.33
CA GLU A 309 -8.70 43.65 31.49
C GLU A 309 -9.70 42.55 31.06
N MET A 310 -10.44 42.77 29.96
CA MET A 310 -11.33 41.75 29.39
C MET A 310 -10.55 40.53 28.88
N MET A 311 -9.42 40.72 28.19
CA MET A 311 -8.59 39.63 27.68
C MET A 311 -7.95 38.82 28.82
N GLU A 312 -7.43 39.47 29.86
CA GLU A 312 -6.88 38.82 31.05
C GLU A 312 -7.96 38.00 31.79
N ARG A 313 -9.18 38.54 31.90
CA ARG A 313 -10.33 37.85 32.50
C ARG A 313 -10.82 36.68 31.65
N GLN A 314 -10.79 36.79 30.32
CA GLN A 314 -11.08 35.66 29.42
C GLN A 314 -10.02 34.57 29.52
N GLN A 315 -8.73 34.93 29.57
CA GLN A 315 -7.64 33.97 29.73
C GLN A 315 -7.79 33.19 31.04
N SER A 316 -7.99 33.87 32.17
CA SER A 316 -8.19 33.22 33.47
C SER A 316 -9.40 32.26 33.49
N ASN A 317 -10.53 32.68 32.90
CA ASN A 317 -11.70 31.81 32.75
C ASN A 317 -11.43 30.60 31.85
N PHE A 318 -10.68 30.78 30.75
CA PHE A 318 -10.33 29.71 29.83
C PHE A 318 -9.38 28.69 30.46
N ASP A 319 -8.34 29.16 31.16
CA ASP A 319 -7.39 28.32 31.91
C ASP A 319 -8.12 27.48 32.96
N HIS A 320 -9.04 28.08 33.75
CA HIS A 320 -9.87 27.36 34.71
C HIS A 320 -10.77 26.31 34.03
N THR A 321 -11.44 26.68 32.94
CA THR A 321 -12.36 25.77 32.23
C THR A 321 -11.61 24.59 31.59
N LEU A 322 -10.43 24.82 31.02
CA LEU A 322 -9.55 23.76 30.52
C LEU A 322 -9.05 22.85 31.64
N GLN A 323 -8.57 23.42 32.75
CA GLN A 323 -8.06 22.64 33.88
C GLN A 323 -9.16 21.75 34.48
N GLU A 324 -10.35 22.29 34.69
CA GLU A 324 -11.51 21.55 35.23
C GLU A 324 -11.98 20.46 34.24
N GLY A 325 -12.15 20.82 32.96
CA GLY A 325 -12.56 19.88 31.90
C GLY A 325 -11.56 18.74 31.68
N MET A 326 -10.26 19.04 31.68
CA MET A 326 -9.20 18.04 31.53
C MET A 326 -9.07 17.15 32.77
N THR A 327 -9.19 17.71 33.97
CA THR A 327 -9.20 16.92 35.23
C THR A 327 -10.40 15.97 35.28
N SER A 328 -11.58 16.47 34.92
CA SER A 328 -12.81 15.66 34.83
C SER A 328 -12.68 14.53 33.79
N THR A 329 -12.17 14.85 32.59
CA THR A 329 -12.01 13.87 31.49
C THR A 329 -10.97 12.81 31.81
N LEU A 330 -9.81 13.18 32.36
CA LEU A 330 -8.77 12.23 32.78
C LEU A 330 -9.24 11.38 33.97
N GLY A 331 -9.97 11.96 34.93
CA GLY A 331 -10.59 11.22 36.03
C GLY A 331 -11.61 10.19 35.54
N SER A 332 -12.46 10.57 34.58
CA SER A 332 -13.43 9.67 33.95
C SER A 332 -12.76 8.52 33.21
N HIS A 333 -11.75 8.79 32.37
CA HIS A 333 -10.99 7.74 31.68
C HIS A 333 -10.23 6.82 32.64
N SER A 334 -9.65 7.35 33.72
CA SER A 334 -9.00 6.55 34.76
C SER A 334 -9.98 5.56 35.41
N SER A 335 -11.18 6.04 35.76
CA SER A 335 -12.24 5.20 36.33
C SER A 335 -12.75 4.14 35.34
N GLN A 336 -12.90 4.48 34.06
CA GLN A 336 -13.26 3.53 33.01
C GLN A 336 -12.20 2.44 32.82
N LEU A 337 -10.91 2.80 32.80
CA LEU A 337 -9.81 1.85 32.71
C LEU A 337 -9.73 0.92 33.92
N GLU A 338 -9.97 1.43 35.13
CA GLU A 338 -10.06 0.61 36.34
C GLU A 338 -11.26 -0.36 36.28
N SER A 339 -12.42 0.09 35.81
CA SER A 339 -13.59 -0.76 35.60
C SER A 339 -13.31 -1.89 34.60
N LEU A 340 -12.76 -1.56 33.42
CA LEU A 340 -12.40 -2.54 32.38
C LEU A 340 -11.34 -3.54 32.88
N ARG A 341 -10.34 -3.08 33.65
CA ARG A 341 -9.35 -3.95 34.28
C ARG A 341 -10.01 -4.93 35.25
N ASN A 342 -10.93 -4.47 36.09
CA ASN A 342 -11.59 -5.31 37.09
C ASN A 342 -12.55 -6.31 36.42
N GLU A 343 -13.26 -5.91 35.36
CA GLU A 343 -14.09 -6.81 34.54
C GLU A 343 -13.24 -7.88 33.85
N PHE A 344 -12.12 -7.49 33.23
CA PHE A 344 -11.17 -8.44 32.62
C PHE A 344 -10.59 -9.43 33.63
N LEU A 345 -10.18 -8.97 34.82
CA LEU A 345 -9.67 -9.85 35.88
C LEU A 345 -10.75 -10.84 36.36
N THR A 346 -12.01 -10.38 36.48
CA THR A 346 -13.15 -11.23 36.87
C THR A 346 -13.42 -12.29 35.80
N ALA A 347 -13.45 -11.90 34.53
CA ALA A 347 -13.61 -12.83 33.40
C ALA A 347 -12.46 -13.85 33.34
N TYR A 348 -11.22 -13.39 33.53
CA TYR A 348 -10.04 -14.25 33.55
C TYR A 348 -10.10 -15.29 34.68
N GLN A 349 -10.48 -14.88 35.90
CA GLN A 349 -10.71 -15.80 37.03
C GLN A 349 -11.78 -16.84 36.70
N ALA A 350 -12.95 -16.42 36.19
CA ALA A 350 -14.02 -17.33 35.82
C ALA A 350 -13.61 -18.34 34.72
N THR A 351 -12.83 -17.91 33.72
CA THR A 351 -12.28 -18.84 32.72
C THR A 351 -11.26 -19.81 33.30
N THR A 352 -10.47 -19.37 34.29
CA THR A 352 -9.49 -20.23 34.97
C THR A 352 -10.19 -21.31 35.80
N GLU A 353 -11.23 -20.96 36.56
CA GLU A 353 -12.08 -21.91 37.29
C GLU A 353 -12.76 -22.90 36.34
N GLN A 354 -13.26 -22.46 35.18
CA GLN A 354 -13.82 -23.37 34.17
C GLN A 354 -12.79 -24.34 33.60
N ILE A 355 -11.54 -23.90 33.39
CA ILE A 355 -10.45 -24.77 32.93
C ILE A 355 -10.11 -25.82 34.00
N GLU A 356 -10.06 -25.44 35.27
CA GLU A 356 -9.85 -26.37 36.39
C GLU A 356 -10.99 -27.40 36.50
N LEU A 357 -12.25 -26.97 36.38
CA LEU A 357 -13.42 -27.84 36.33
C LEU A 357 -13.44 -28.76 35.10
N MET A 358 -12.91 -28.33 33.96
CA MET A 358 -12.77 -29.19 32.77
C MET A 358 -11.63 -30.22 32.95
N LEU A 359 -10.49 -29.82 33.50
CA LEU A 359 -9.35 -30.71 33.77
C LEU A 359 -9.71 -31.80 34.79
N THR A 360 -10.38 -31.46 35.88
CA THR A 360 -10.83 -32.42 36.90
C THR A 360 -11.84 -33.42 36.32
N ARG A 361 -12.86 -32.95 35.60
CA ARG A 361 -13.83 -33.83 34.89
C ARG A 361 -13.13 -34.74 33.87
N TRP A 362 -12.14 -34.24 33.15
CA TRP A 362 -11.36 -35.05 32.20
C TRP A 362 -10.53 -36.12 32.92
N GLN A 363 -9.86 -35.78 34.02
CA GLN A 363 -9.10 -36.73 34.83
C GLN A 363 -9.99 -37.83 35.43
N ASP A 364 -11.18 -37.49 35.94
CA ASP A 364 -12.09 -38.48 36.51
C ASP A 364 -12.67 -39.41 35.43
N LYS A 365 -13.04 -38.86 34.26
CA LYS A 365 -13.46 -39.66 33.12
C LYS A 365 -12.33 -40.56 32.58
N GLN A 366 -11.08 -40.11 32.67
CA GLN A 366 -9.92 -40.94 32.32
C GLN A 366 -9.70 -42.08 33.33
N LYS A 367 -9.90 -41.84 34.63
CA LYS A 367 -9.88 -42.90 35.66
C LYS A 367 -11.00 -43.91 35.45
N GLU A 368 -12.22 -43.44 35.20
CA GLU A 368 -13.37 -44.30 34.90
C GLU A 368 -13.11 -45.19 33.67
N SER A 369 -12.64 -44.59 32.56
CA SER A 369 -12.28 -45.33 31.35
C SER A 369 -11.16 -46.34 31.58
N ASN A 370 -10.12 -45.99 32.35
CA ASN A 370 -9.04 -46.91 32.68
C ASN A 370 -9.52 -48.07 33.57
N SER A 371 -10.43 -47.81 34.52
CA SER A 371 -11.04 -48.83 35.37
C SER A 371 -11.93 -49.78 34.57
N ALA A 372 -12.76 -49.25 33.67
CA ALA A 372 -13.60 -50.04 32.77
C ALA A 372 -12.76 -50.92 31.83
N PHE A 373 -11.68 -50.36 31.26
CA PHE A 373 -10.73 -51.12 30.42
C PHE A 373 -10.01 -52.22 31.20
N SER A 374 -9.54 -51.93 32.42
CA SER A 374 -8.92 -52.93 33.32
C SER A 374 -9.89 -54.06 33.68
N THR A 375 -11.14 -53.71 34.01
CA THR A 375 -12.21 -54.69 34.29
C THR A 375 -12.51 -55.57 33.08
N HIS A 376 -12.55 -54.97 31.88
CA HIS A 376 -12.76 -55.72 30.64
C HIS A 376 -11.59 -56.67 30.32
N LEU A 377 -10.34 -56.22 30.51
CA LEU A 377 -9.16 -57.09 30.40
C LEU A 377 -9.18 -58.24 31.42
N ALA A 378 -9.57 -57.98 32.67
CA ALA A 378 -9.70 -59.01 33.69
C ALA A 378 -10.79 -60.04 33.34
N GLN A 379 -11.91 -59.60 32.74
CA GLN A 379 -12.95 -60.49 32.26
C GLN A 379 -12.44 -61.38 31.11
N ILE A 380 -11.79 -60.80 30.09
CA ILE A 380 -11.18 -61.55 28.98
C ILE A 380 -10.16 -62.57 29.50
N TRP A 381 -9.32 -62.17 30.46
CA TRP A 381 -8.35 -63.08 31.08
C TRP A 381 -9.03 -64.24 31.82
N SER A 382 -10.13 -63.96 32.54
CA SER A 382 -10.91 -64.99 33.24
C SER A 382 -11.55 -65.98 32.26
N GLU A 383 -12.12 -65.51 31.16
CA GLU A 383 -12.70 -66.36 30.10
C GLU A 383 -11.62 -67.27 29.48
N VAL A 384 -10.49 -66.69 29.07
CA VAL A 384 -9.35 -67.46 28.50
C VAL A 384 -8.79 -68.48 29.50
N HIS A 385 -8.64 -68.10 30.78
CA HIS A 385 -8.13 -69.00 31.81
C HIS A 385 -9.08 -70.18 32.06
N GLN A 386 -10.39 -69.93 32.07
CA GLN A 386 -11.40 -70.95 32.27
C GLN A 386 -11.51 -71.90 31.08
N ASP A 387 -11.37 -71.39 29.85
CA ASP A 387 -11.27 -72.22 28.64
C ASP A 387 -10.03 -73.13 28.69
N VAL A 388 -8.86 -72.61 29.07
CA VAL A 388 -7.61 -73.38 29.22
C VAL A 388 -7.75 -74.49 30.28
N ILE A 389 -8.32 -74.18 31.46
CA ILE A 389 -8.60 -75.20 32.49
C ILE A 389 -9.55 -76.27 31.96
N SER A 390 -10.60 -75.87 31.23
CA SER A 390 -11.56 -76.83 30.66
C SER A 390 -10.90 -77.76 29.63
N ALA A 391 -9.97 -77.25 28.81
CA ALA A 391 -9.21 -78.03 27.86
C ALA A 391 -8.25 -79.01 28.55
N GLN A 392 -7.51 -78.56 29.57
CA GLN A 392 -6.62 -79.40 30.37
C GLN A 392 -7.38 -80.51 31.11
N SER A 393 -8.56 -80.21 31.64
CA SER A 393 -9.43 -81.21 32.28
C SER A 393 -9.91 -82.29 31.30
N ARG A 394 -10.36 -81.90 30.09
CA ARG A 394 -10.72 -82.84 29.02
C ARG A 394 -9.54 -83.75 28.63
N GLN A 395 -8.35 -83.17 28.46
CA GLN A 395 -7.14 -83.93 28.12
C GLN A 395 -6.76 -84.92 29.25
N THR A 396 -6.85 -84.50 30.50
CA THR A 396 -6.55 -85.36 31.67
C THR A 396 -7.53 -86.53 31.75
N SER A 397 -8.83 -86.29 31.53
CA SER A 397 -9.86 -87.33 31.49
C SER A 397 -9.64 -88.34 30.35
N GLN A 398 -9.24 -87.88 29.17
CA GLN A 398 -8.87 -88.76 28.04
C GLN A 398 -7.66 -89.65 28.37
N ILE A 399 -6.63 -89.10 29.05
CA ILE A 399 -5.47 -89.86 29.51
C ILE A 399 -5.87 -90.89 30.58
N GLU A 400 -6.75 -90.53 31.52
CA GLU A 400 -7.26 -91.48 32.53
C GLU A 400 -8.08 -92.61 31.91
N GLN A 401 -8.88 -92.33 30.87
CA GLN A 401 -9.63 -93.37 30.16
C GLN A 401 -8.69 -94.31 29.39
N ALA A 402 -7.74 -93.76 28.61
CA ALA A 402 -6.77 -94.56 27.87
C ALA A 402 -5.90 -95.42 28.82
N THR A 403 -5.50 -94.89 29.98
CA THR A 403 -4.74 -95.68 30.97
C THR A 403 -5.57 -96.75 31.66
N LYS A 404 -6.88 -96.56 31.84
CA LYS A 404 -7.80 -97.63 32.29
C LYS A 404 -7.97 -98.73 31.25
N GLU A 405 -8.09 -98.39 29.97
CA GLU A 405 -8.17 -99.34 28.86
C GLU A 405 -6.87 -100.18 28.78
N ILE A 406 -5.70 -99.52 28.78
CA ILE A 406 -4.39 -100.19 28.82
C ILE A 406 -4.24 -101.09 30.06
N ALA A 407 -4.64 -100.62 31.25
CA ALA A 407 -4.60 -101.43 32.47
C ALA A 407 -5.55 -102.64 32.42
N GLY A 408 -6.65 -102.54 31.66
CA GLY A 408 -7.56 -103.66 31.35
C GLY A 408 -6.88 -104.70 30.47
N GLU A 409 -6.28 -104.29 29.36
CA GLU A 409 -5.53 -105.19 28.45
C GLU A 409 -4.37 -105.88 29.16
N VAL A 410 -3.58 -105.15 29.95
CA VAL A 410 -2.43 -105.73 30.70
C VAL A 410 -2.89 -106.78 31.70
N ARG A 411 -4.06 -106.60 32.36
CA ARG A 411 -4.64 -107.64 33.24
C ARG A 411 -5.10 -108.86 32.46
N LEU A 412 -5.76 -108.67 31.32
CA LEU A 412 -6.21 -109.75 30.45
C LEU A 412 -5.02 -110.58 29.94
N TRP A 413 -3.96 -109.90 29.50
CA TRP A 413 -2.71 -110.51 29.04
C TRP A 413 -2.02 -111.32 30.15
N ASN A 414 -1.91 -110.76 31.36
CA ASN A 414 -1.32 -111.45 32.50
C ASN A 414 -2.14 -112.70 32.91
N GLN A 415 -3.47 -112.65 32.78
CA GLN A 415 -4.31 -113.82 33.04
C GLN A 415 -4.14 -114.90 31.97
N GLN A 416 -4.14 -114.54 30.68
CA GLN A 416 -3.81 -115.48 29.60
C GLN A 416 -2.43 -116.13 29.76
N LEU A 417 -1.44 -115.36 30.22
CA LEU A 417 -0.08 -115.85 30.46
C LEU A 417 -0.04 -116.84 31.64
N LYS A 418 -0.84 -116.61 32.69
CA LYS A 418 -1.03 -117.55 33.79
C LYS A 418 -1.72 -118.84 33.34
N ASP A 419 -2.83 -118.73 32.60
CA ASP A 419 -3.58 -119.89 32.10
C ASP A 419 -2.69 -120.74 31.15
N THR A 420 -1.88 -120.07 30.31
CA THR A 420 -0.88 -120.73 29.44
C THR A 420 0.23 -121.40 30.25
N SER A 421 0.69 -120.79 31.34
CA SER A 421 1.67 -121.39 32.25
C SER A 421 1.11 -122.65 32.94
N GLU A 422 -0.16 -122.65 33.33
CA GLU A 422 -0.83 -123.78 33.98
C GLU A 422 -0.99 -124.97 33.01
N VAL A 423 -1.39 -124.69 31.76
CA VAL A 423 -1.37 -125.67 30.66
C VAL A 423 0.05 -126.19 30.39
N SER A 424 1.06 -125.31 30.39
CA SER A 424 2.45 -125.73 30.18
C SER A 424 3.00 -126.60 31.31
N THR A 425 2.58 -126.39 32.57
CA THR A 425 2.96 -127.28 33.67
C THR A 425 2.33 -128.67 33.53
N LEU A 426 1.05 -128.76 33.16
CA LEU A 426 0.40 -130.04 32.85
C LEU A 426 1.06 -130.76 31.66
N GLN A 427 1.55 -130.00 30.67
CA GLN A 427 2.27 -130.56 29.52
C GLN A 427 3.66 -131.10 29.90
N ILE A 428 4.38 -130.44 30.82
CA ILE A 428 5.63 -130.94 31.39
C ILE A 428 5.40 -132.23 32.21
N GLU A 429 4.31 -132.28 32.99
CA GLU A 429 3.95 -133.44 33.79
C GLU A 429 3.57 -134.65 32.91
N ALA A 430 2.85 -134.41 31.81
CA ALA A 430 2.57 -135.42 30.78
C ALA A 430 3.85 -135.93 30.08
N LEU A 431 4.79 -135.04 29.76
CA LEU A 431 6.09 -135.43 29.17
C LEU A 431 6.94 -136.28 30.13
N ASN A 432 6.91 -135.99 31.43
CA ASN A 432 7.58 -136.82 32.44
C ASN A 432 6.95 -138.22 32.52
N SER A 433 5.62 -138.34 32.50
CA SER A 433 4.91 -139.63 32.43
C SER A 433 5.27 -140.41 31.15
N GLN A 434 5.43 -139.71 30.02
CA GLN A 434 5.83 -140.32 28.75
C GLN A 434 7.28 -140.85 28.80
N SER A 435 8.19 -140.11 29.44
CA SER A 435 9.57 -140.51 29.71
C SER A 435 9.64 -141.75 30.63
N GLU A 436 8.83 -141.79 31.68
CA GLU A 436 8.77 -142.94 32.61
C GLU A 436 8.24 -144.22 31.95
N ASN A 437 7.31 -144.09 31.00
CA ASN A 437 6.82 -145.23 30.21
C ASN A 437 7.85 -145.72 29.18
N LEU A 438 8.65 -144.84 28.57
CA LEU A 438 9.76 -145.24 27.70
C LEU A 438 10.84 -146.01 28.49
N LEU A 439 11.13 -145.61 29.73
CA LEU A 439 12.03 -146.34 30.62
C LEU A 439 11.50 -147.75 30.98
N LYS A 440 10.18 -147.93 31.11
CA LYS A 440 9.56 -149.26 31.32
C LYS A 440 9.59 -150.15 30.08
N ILE A 441 9.49 -149.57 28.88
CA ILE A 441 9.56 -150.31 27.61
C ILE A 441 10.98 -150.82 27.33
N VAL A 442 12.02 -150.02 27.62
CA VAL A 442 13.43 -150.45 27.50
C VAL A 442 13.83 -151.48 28.57
N GLY A 443 13.10 -151.57 29.68
CA GLY A 443 13.37 -152.48 30.79
C GLY A 443 12.82 -153.91 30.65
N GLN A 444 12.15 -154.27 29.55
CA GLN A 444 11.53 -155.58 29.34
C GLN A 444 11.90 -156.27 28.02
N GLU A 445 13.08 -155.99 27.45
CA GLU A 445 13.70 -156.95 26.52
C GLU A 445 14.14 -158.20 27.30
N GLU A 446 13.26 -159.20 27.23
CA GLU A 446 13.60 -160.52 26.72
C GLU A 446 14.84 -161.21 27.37
N HIS A 447 14.67 -162.24 28.20
CA HIS A 447 13.71 -163.33 28.03
C HIS A 447 13.69 -163.97 26.61
N LEU A 448 14.62 -163.58 25.72
CA LEU A 448 14.82 -164.11 24.36
C LEU A 448 15.49 -165.50 24.37
N VAL A 449 16.20 -165.81 25.45
CA VAL A 449 16.96 -167.06 25.60
C VAL A 449 16.06 -168.22 26.09
N GLY A 450 14.91 -167.91 26.70
CA GLY A 450 14.01 -168.92 27.28
C GLY A 450 13.07 -169.60 26.28
N LEU A 451 12.60 -168.87 25.27
CA LEU A 451 11.63 -169.38 24.28
C LEU A 451 12.29 -170.11 23.11
N GLN A 452 13.56 -169.82 22.81
CA GLN A 452 14.27 -170.41 21.66
C GLN A 452 14.53 -171.92 21.83
N LYS A 453 14.65 -172.44 23.06
CA LYS A 453 14.93 -173.88 23.30
C LYS A 453 13.70 -174.78 23.15
N ARG A 454 12.49 -174.32 23.50
CA ARG A 454 11.24 -175.09 23.34
C ARG A 454 10.71 -175.14 21.90
N LEU A 455 11.27 -174.32 20.99
CA LEU A 455 10.96 -174.37 19.56
C LEU A 455 11.76 -175.46 18.82
N ALA A 456 12.92 -175.86 19.35
CA ALA A 456 13.77 -176.89 18.73
C ALA A 456 13.19 -178.31 18.94
N GLU A 457 12.69 -178.63 20.13
CA GLU A 457 12.19 -179.97 20.47
C GLU A 457 10.86 -180.34 19.78
N ASN A 458 10.10 -179.37 19.25
CA ASN A 458 8.87 -179.63 18.48
C ASN A 458 9.08 -179.81 16.98
N LEU A 459 10.28 -179.55 16.45
CA LEU A 459 10.54 -179.54 15.00
C LEU A 459 11.05 -180.87 14.43
N ASP A 460 11.58 -181.77 15.27
CA ASP A 460 12.02 -183.12 14.86
C ASP A 460 10.93 -184.21 15.01
N ALA A 461 9.82 -183.93 15.69
CA ALA A 461 8.75 -184.91 15.92
C ALA A 461 7.67 -184.96 14.81
N ILE A 462 7.70 -184.04 13.84
CA ILE A 462 6.71 -183.96 12.73
C ILE A 462 7.43 -183.76 11.39
N ARG A 463 8.51 -184.54 11.15
CA ARG A 463 9.17 -184.58 9.82
C ARG A 463 9.89 -185.88 9.44
N ALA A 464 9.31 -187.02 9.81
CA ALA A 464 9.53 -188.30 9.13
C ALA A 464 8.18 -189.02 8.98
N THR A 465 7.97 -189.73 7.86
CA THR A 465 6.69 -190.38 7.47
C THR A 465 5.53 -189.39 7.25
N GLU A 466 5.48 -188.61 6.15
CA GLU A 466 5.33 -189.01 4.72
C GLU A 466 3.98 -189.70 4.45
N THR A 467 3.12 -189.25 3.54
CA THR A 467 3.34 -189.15 2.08
C THR A 467 4.08 -190.34 1.46
N PHE A 468 3.73 -191.55 1.90
CA PHE A 468 3.73 -192.71 1.00
C PHE A 468 2.32 -193.31 0.83
N GLU A 469 1.43 -192.50 0.30
CA GLU A 469 0.45 -192.98 -0.68
C GLU A 469 0.45 -192.02 -1.88
N GLU A 470 1.66 -191.68 -2.32
CA GLU A 470 1.90 -191.07 -3.62
C GLU A 470 1.60 -192.13 -4.68
N THR A 471 0.36 -192.18 -5.19
CA THR A 471 0.04 -192.52 -6.59
C THR A 471 -1.46 -192.47 -6.90
N LEU A 472 -1.75 -192.22 -8.18
CA LEU A 472 -2.90 -192.80 -8.88
C LEU A 472 -4.31 -192.24 -8.62
N HIS A 473 -4.43 -190.91 -8.67
CA HIS A 473 -5.56 -190.31 -9.43
C HIS A 473 -5.27 -190.29 -10.96
N SER A 474 -4.58 -191.32 -11.49
CA SER A 474 -3.96 -191.29 -12.82
C SER A 474 -3.85 -192.63 -13.58
N LEU A 475 -4.79 -193.59 -13.42
CA LEU A 475 -4.97 -194.64 -14.45
C LEU A 475 -6.39 -195.20 -14.63
N SER A 476 -7.45 -194.40 -14.38
CA SER A 476 -8.83 -194.75 -14.81
C SER A 476 -9.48 -193.69 -15.72
N ALA A 477 -8.64 -192.99 -16.49
CA ALA A 477 -8.98 -192.37 -17.77
C ALA A 477 -8.03 -192.87 -18.89
N ALA A 478 -7.44 -194.04 -18.68
CA ALA A 478 -6.71 -194.77 -19.72
C ALA A 478 -7.68 -195.12 -20.84
N VAL A 479 -7.35 -194.71 -22.06
CA VAL A 479 -8.25 -194.89 -23.21
C VAL A 479 -9.54 -194.07 -23.05
N HIS A 480 -9.31 -192.78 -22.83
CA HIS A 480 -9.69 -191.82 -23.87
C HIS A 480 -9.15 -192.31 -25.23
N LEU A 481 -9.92 -193.23 -25.81
CA LEU A 481 -10.07 -193.44 -27.24
C LEU A 481 -8.74 -193.62 -27.99
N LEU A 482 -8.31 -194.88 -27.93
CA LEU A 482 -7.97 -195.70 -29.09
C LEU A 482 -9.14 -195.67 -30.10
N THR A 483 -9.43 -194.48 -30.61
CA THR A 483 -10.16 -194.19 -31.84
C THR A 483 -9.22 -193.28 -32.59
N ALA A 484 -8.23 -193.84 -33.28
CA ALA A 484 -8.51 -194.57 -34.51
C ALA A 484 -9.49 -193.77 -35.38
N ARG A 485 -9.15 -192.50 -35.60
CA ARG A 485 -8.47 -192.13 -36.85
C ARG A 485 -7.85 -190.74 -36.66
N SER A 486 -6.72 -190.44 -37.28
CA SER A 486 -6.69 -190.01 -38.68
C SER A 486 -7.80 -188.96 -38.93
N ASN A 487 -7.51 -187.80 -39.47
CA ASN A 487 -6.52 -187.67 -40.51
C ASN A 487 -6.22 -186.20 -40.75
N ARG A 488 -4.94 -185.95 -41.01
CA ARG A 488 -4.39 -185.21 -42.14
C ARG A 488 -4.76 -183.74 -42.23
N ASN A 489 -3.70 -183.01 -42.52
CA ASN A 489 -3.70 -181.85 -43.39
C ASN A 489 -4.41 -180.60 -42.82
N HIS A 490 -3.77 -179.82 -41.95
CA HIS A 490 -2.38 -179.85 -41.49
C HIS A 490 -2.33 -179.06 -40.16
N ALA A 491 -1.68 -179.49 -39.06
CA ALA A 491 -0.88 -180.70 -38.82
C ALA A 491 -1.70 -181.82 -38.12
N ALA A 492 -2.88 -182.13 -38.68
CA ALA A 492 -3.83 -183.14 -38.19
C ALA A 492 -3.51 -184.58 -38.65
#